data_AF-A0A672UGT5-F1
#
_entry.id   AF-A0A672UGT5-F1
#
_cell.length_a   1.000
_cell.length_b   1.000
_cell.length_c   1.000
_cell.angle_alpha   90.00
_cell.angle_beta   90.00
_cell.angle_gamma   90.00
#
_symmetry.space_group_name_H-M   'P 1'
#
loop_
_entity.id
_entity.type
_entity.pdbx_description
1 polymer ?
#
loop_
_entity_poly.entity_id
_entity_poly.type
_entity_poly.pdbx_seq_one_letter_code
_entity_poly.pdbx_strand_id
1 'polypeptide(L)'
;EGEEAVTSSGLKVKLSDSKQATGTMGSLQNLKKFNNQDFNHLRASCLSQGLLFEDATFPAHVSSIGPDLVSEDKLHQIQWKRPTELQKNPHLIIDGISRFDLMQGEIGDCWMLAALGSLTLQKQFLGNVLPRDQGFQNDYAGIFHFRFWQYGVWVDVVIDDRLPFLNGKYLSVHPRTSNEFWPSLLEKAYAK
;
A
#
# COMPACT_ATOMS: atom_id res chain seq x y z
N GLU A 1 4.89 70.59 -5.99
CA GLU A 1 5.52 69.33 -5.59
C GLU A 1 4.74 68.83 -4.39
N GLY A 2 3.83 67.85 -4.46
CA GLY A 2 3.72 66.71 -5.36
C GLY A 2 3.93 65.46 -4.51
N GLU A 3 2.92 65.06 -3.73
CA GLU A 3 2.95 63.79 -2.99
C GLU A 3 1.67 63.02 -3.34
N GLU A 4 1.85 61.98 -4.16
CA GLU A 4 0.80 61.10 -4.65
C GLU A 4 0.26 60.21 -3.52
N ALA A 5 -1.05 60.29 -3.30
CA ALA A 5 -1.77 59.34 -2.47
C ALA A 5 -2.00 58.04 -3.26
N VAL A 6 -1.20 57.01 -2.97
CA VAL A 6 -1.46 55.64 -3.44
C VAL A 6 -2.61 55.05 -2.62
N THR A 7 -3.76 54.90 -3.25
CA THR A 7 -4.91 54.19 -2.70
C THR A 7 -4.71 52.69 -2.91
N SER A 8 -4.58 51.92 -1.83
CA SER A 8 -4.71 50.46 -1.88
C SER A 8 -5.99 50.04 -1.17
N SER A 9 -6.89 49.45 -1.95
CA SER A 9 -8.17 48.89 -1.54
C SER A 9 -7.95 47.62 -0.71
N GLY A 10 -7.97 47.76 0.61
CA GLY A 10 -7.95 46.62 1.52
C GLY A 10 -9.26 45.83 1.47
N LEU A 11 -9.22 44.64 0.88
CA LEU A 11 -10.30 43.65 0.98
C LEU A 11 -10.35 43.11 2.42
N LYS A 12 -11.30 43.60 3.24
CA LYS A 12 -11.62 43.00 4.55
C LYS A 12 -12.53 41.80 4.33
N VAL A 13 -11.97 40.60 4.29
CA VAL A 13 -12.75 39.36 4.35
C VAL A 13 -13.15 39.11 5.81
N LYS A 14 -14.46 39.18 6.09
CA LYS A 14 -15.05 38.79 7.38
C LYS A 14 -14.94 37.26 7.52
N LEU A 15 -14.22 36.80 8.54
CA LEU A 15 -14.32 35.43 9.03
C LEU A 15 -15.63 35.28 9.79
N SER A 16 -16.58 34.56 9.21
CA SER A 16 -17.75 34.04 9.91
C SER A 16 -17.39 32.68 10.51
N ASP A 17 -17.41 32.59 11.85
CA ASP A 17 -17.32 31.31 12.58
C ASP A 17 -18.57 30.47 12.31
N SER A 18 -18.47 29.50 11.40
CA SER A 18 -19.36 28.35 11.35
C SER A 18 -18.68 27.15 11.99
N LYS A 19 -18.92 26.95 13.29
CA LYS A 19 -18.65 25.67 13.96
C LYS A 19 -19.63 24.62 13.43
N GLN A 20 -19.23 23.92 12.38
CA GLN A 20 -19.78 22.60 12.03
C GLN A 20 -18.74 21.56 12.40
N ALA A 21 -19.13 20.61 13.25
CA ALA A 21 -18.27 19.56 13.76
C ALA A 21 -17.73 18.70 12.60
N THR A 22 -16.47 18.90 12.24
CA THR A 22 -15.73 18.10 11.28
C THR A 22 -15.17 16.87 12.01
N GLY A 23 -15.78 15.71 11.82
CA GLY A 23 -15.06 14.46 12.08
C GLY A 23 -13.78 14.49 11.25
N THR A 24 -12.60 14.45 11.89
CA THR A 24 -11.30 14.71 11.26
C THR A 24 -11.04 13.69 10.15
N MET A 25 -11.30 14.10 8.91
CA MET A 25 -11.02 13.33 7.71
C MET A 25 -9.51 13.03 7.68
N GLY A 26 -9.15 11.76 7.51
CA GLY A 26 -7.76 11.31 7.57
C GLY A 26 -7.27 10.82 8.95
N SER A 27 -8.15 10.71 9.95
CA SER A 27 -7.83 10.01 11.20
C SER A 27 -7.92 8.48 11.02
N LEU A 28 -7.40 7.69 11.96
CA LEU A 28 -7.58 6.22 11.96
C LEU A 28 -9.05 5.78 12.00
N GLN A 29 -9.96 6.67 12.40
CA GLN A 29 -11.41 6.43 12.44
C GLN A 29 -12.10 6.82 11.13
N ASN A 30 -11.44 7.62 10.29
CA ASN A 30 -11.96 8.08 9.00
C ASN A 30 -10.82 8.13 7.97
N LEU A 31 -10.41 6.95 7.50
CA LEU A 31 -9.30 6.78 6.56
C LEU A 31 -9.66 7.35 5.18
N LYS A 32 -8.71 8.02 4.54
CA LYS A 32 -8.84 8.39 3.12
C LYS A 32 -8.65 7.13 2.29
N LYS A 33 -9.59 6.83 1.39
CA LYS A 33 -9.49 5.70 0.45
C LYS A 33 -8.62 6.07 -0.75
N PHE A 34 -7.50 5.39 -0.94
CA PHE A 34 -6.67 5.61 -2.13
C PHE A 34 -7.41 5.15 -3.38
N ASN A 35 -7.37 5.95 -4.45
CA ASN A 35 -8.11 5.72 -5.70
C ASN A 35 -9.61 5.41 -5.51
N ASN A 36 -10.22 5.90 -4.42
CA ASN A 36 -11.62 5.63 -4.03
C ASN A 36 -11.96 4.13 -3.87
N GLN A 37 -10.97 3.27 -3.61
CA GLN A 37 -11.19 1.84 -3.38
C GLN A 37 -11.56 1.57 -1.91
N ASP A 38 -12.58 0.73 -1.69
CA ASP A 38 -12.99 0.28 -0.34
C ASP A 38 -12.71 -1.21 -0.20
N PHE A 39 -11.80 -1.57 0.71
CA PHE A 39 -11.38 -2.95 0.94
C PHE A 39 -12.55 -3.90 1.22
N ASN A 40 -13.45 -3.52 2.15
CA ASN A 40 -14.53 -4.40 2.59
C ASN A 40 -15.57 -4.61 1.48
N HIS A 41 -15.91 -3.54 0.75
CA HIS A 41 -16.84 -3.62 -0.36
C HIS A 41 -16.28 -4.45 -1.51
N LEU A 42 -15.02 -4.21 -1.90
CA LEU A 42 -14.36 -4.95 -2.97
C LEU A 42 -14.20 -6.43 -2.60
N ARG A 43 -13.76 -6.74 -1.37
CA ARG A 43 -13.65 -8.12 -0.88
C ARG A 43 -15.00 -8.83 -0.90
N ALA A 44 -16.05 -8.21 -0.37
CA ALA A 44 -17.39 -8.80 -0.36
C ALA A 44 -17.93 -9.05 -1.79
N SER A 45 -17.65 -8.14 -2.72
CA SER A 45 -18.02 -8.28 -4.14
C SER A 45 -17.30 -9.44 -4.82
N CYS A 46 -15.99 -9.60 -4.57
CA CYS A 46 -15.22 -10.73 -5.08
C CYS A 46 -15.69 -12.06 -4.50
N LEU A 47 -15.94 -12.12 -3.19
CA LEU A 47 -16.44 -13.31 -2.50
C LEU A 47 -17.81 -13.75 -3.01
N SER A 48 -18.74 -12.81 -3.23
CA SER A 48 -20.09 -13.14 -3.71
C SER A 48 -20.09 -13.67 -5.15
N GLN A 49 -19.10 -13.29 -5.95
CA GLN A 49 -18.93 -13.74 -7.33
C GLN A 49 -18.03 -14.98 -7.47
N GLY A 50 -17.33 -15.39 -6.40
CA GLY A 50 -16.34 -16.46 -6.46
C GLY A 50 -15.11 -16.11 -7.31
N LEU A 51 -14.76 -14.82 -7.38
CA LEU A 51 -13.63 -14.32 -8.15
C LEU A 51 -12.51 -13.82 -7.24
N LEU A 52 -11.28 -13.82 -7.74
CA LEU A 52 -10.16 -13.15 -7.08
C LEU A 52 -10.07 -11.71 -7.57
N PHE A 53 -9.74 -10.80 -6.66
CA PHE A 53 -9.58 -9.40 -6.95
C PHE A 53 -8.41 -9.17 -7.91
N GLU A 54 -8.64 -8.27 -8.85
CA GLU A 54 -7.64 -7.76 -9.78
C GLU A 54 -7.65 -6.24 -9.73
N ASP A 55 -6.52 -5.65 -9.37
CA ASP A 55 -6.44 -4.21 -9.15
C ASP A 55 -6.27 -3.46 -10.47
N ALA A 56 -7.36 -2.91 -11.00
CA ALA A 56 -7.34 -2.10 -12.21
C ALA A 56 -6.52 -0.81 -12.06
N THR A 57 -6.27 -0.34 -10.83
CA THR A 57 -5.54 0.90 -10.57
C THR A 57 -4.03 0.68 -10.39
N PHE A 58 -3.61 -0.57 -10.24
CA PHE A 58 -2.21 -0.98 -10.16
C PHE A 58 -2.06 -2.39 -10.78
N PRO A 59 -2.15 -2.49 -12.13
CA PRO A 59 -2.29 -3.76 -12.81
C PRO A 59 -1.04 -4.62 -12.71
N ALA A 60 -1.21 -5.95 -12.80
CA ALA A 60 -0.12 -6.91 -12.94
C ALA A 60 0.51 -6.83 -14.35
N HIS A 61 1.14 -5.69 -14.64
CA HIS A 61 1.66 -5.31 -15.94
C HIS A 61 2.97 -4.52 -15.79
N VAL A 62 3.79 -4.45 -16.85
CA VAL A 62 5.09 -3.75 -16.82
C VAL A 62 4.97 -2.26 -16.46
N SER A 63 3.80 -1.65 -16.68
CA SER A 63 3.50 -0.27 -16.28
C SER A 63 3.49 -0.04 -14.76
N SER A 64 3.36 -1.10 -13.97
CA SER A 64 3.46 -1.06 -12.51
C SER A 64 4.87 -1.30 -11.98
N ILE A 65 5.84 -1.52 -12.88
CA ILE A 65 7.26 -1.55 -12.55
C ILE A 65 7.81 -0.15 -12.84
N GLY A 66 8.51 0.45 -11.87
CA GLY A 66 9.10 1.77 -12.03
C GLY A 66 10.10 1.83 -13.20
N PRO A 67 10.26 3.00 -13.84
CA PRO A 67 11.21 3.17 -14.93
C PRO A 67 12.64 2.90 -14.44
N ASP A 68 13.49 2.40 -15.34
CA ASP A 68 14.93 2.14 -15.12
C ASP A 68 15.28 1.13 -14.02
N LEU A 69 14.30 0.47 -13.38
CA LEU A 69 14.56 -0.58 -12.40
C LEU A 69 14.99 -1.91 -13.05
N VAL A 70 14.49 -2.17 -14.26
CA VAL A 70 14.70 -3.42 -15.00
C VAL A 70 14.90 -3.08 -16.47
N SER A 71 15.86 -3.73 -17.13
CA SER A 71 16.09 -3.54 -18.58
C SER A 71 14.87 -4.00 -19.39
N GLU A 72 14.60 -3.35 -20.54
CA GLU A 72 13.42 -3.66 -21.38
C GLU A 72 13.31 -5.15 -21.73
N ASP A 73 14.44 -5.79 -22.08
CA ASP A 73 14.48 -7.23 -22.42
C ASP A 73 13.96 -8.13 -21.28
N LYS A 74 14.16 -7.69 -20.02
CA LYS A 74 13.75 -8.43 -18.82
C LYS A 74 12.32 -8.10 -18.41
N LEU A 75 11.80 -6.91 -18.74
CA LEU A 75 10.42 -6.53 -18.43
C LEU A 75 9.41 -7.52 -19.02
N HIS A 76 9.64 -7.97 -20.27
CA HIS A 76 8.78 -8.95 -20.94
C HIS A 76 8.86 -10.37 -20.35
N GLN A 77 9.85 -10.64 -19.49
CA GLN A 77 10.03 -11.93 -18.82
C GLN A 77 9.40 -11.96 -17.42
N ILE A 78 8.87 -10.83 -16.94
CA ILE A 78 8.25 -10.73 -15.62
C ILE A 78 6.96 -11.55 -15.61
N GLN A 79 6.87 -12.45 -14.64
CA GLN A 79 5.69 -13.25 -14.35
C GLN A 79 5.03 -12.73 -13.09
N TRP A 80 3.72 -12.52 -13.14
CA TRP A 80 2.94 -12.13 -11.97
C TRP A 80 2.26 -13.35 -11.38
N LYS A 81 2.53 -13.64 -10.11
CA LYS A 81 2.02 -14.83 -9.43
C LYS A 81 1.44 -14.47 -8.08
N ARG A 82 0.37 -15.16 -7.70
CA ARG A 82 -0.23 -15.07 -6.37
C ARG A 82 0.50 -16.02 -5.40
N PRO A 83 0.57 -15.68 -4.10
CA PRO A 83 1.07 -16.56 -3.06
C PRO A 83 0.49 -17.98 -3.08
N THR A 84 -0.80 -18.12 -3.40
CA THR A 84 -1.50 -19.42 -3.50
C THR A 84 -1.01 -20.29 -4.65
N GLU A 85 -0.36 -19.72 -5.66
CA GLU A 85 0.26 -20.47 -6.77
C GLU A 85 1.69 -20.93 -6.42
N LEU A 86 2.31 -20.28 -5.45
CA LEU A 86 3.71 -20.49 -5.06
C LEU A 86 3.84 -21.46 -3.88
N GLN A 87 2.89 -21.44 -2.95
CA GLN A 87 2.93 -22.20 -1.70
C GLN A 87 1.58 -22.81 -1.38
N LYS A 88 1.59 -24.01 -0.79
CA LYS A 88 0.36 -24.72 -0.39
C LYS A 88 -0.35 -24.10 0.81
N ASN A 89 0.38 -23.39 1.67
CA ASN A 89 -0.16 -22.82 2.90
C ASN A 89 0.40 -21.41 3.14
N PRO A 90 0.02 -20.44 2.29
CA PRO A 90 0.48 -19.06 2.42
C PRO A 90 -0.14 -18.41 3.66
N HIS A 91 0.63 -17.55 4.31
CA HIS A 91 0.21 -16.74 5.44
C HIS A 91 0.60 -15.29 5.21
N LEU A 92 -0.22 -14.38 5.72
CA LEU A 92 0.15 -12.98 5.69
C LEU A 92 1.31 -12.74 6.66
N ILE A 93 1.18 -13.24 7.90
CA ILE A 93 2.16 -13.12 8.98
C ILE A 93 2.31 -14.48 9.66
N ILE A 94 3.52 -14.88 10.03
CA ILE A 94 3.83 -16.10 10.80
C ILE A 94 4.62 -15.70 12.04
N ASP A 95 4.18 -16.12 13.23
CA ASP A 95 4.86 -15.83 14.51
C ASP A 95 5.09 -14.33 14.81
N GLY A 96 4.33 -13.46 14.15
CA GLY A 96 4.38 -12.01 14.29
C GLY A 96 5.39 -11.35 13.35
N ILE A 97 5.30 -10.02 13.25
CA ILE A 97 6.13 -9.25 12.33
C ILE A 97 7.53 -9.03 12.92
N SER A 98 8.56 -9.35 12.15
CA SER A 98 9.96 -9.24 12.55
C SER A 98 10.83 -8.68 11.42
N ARG A 99 11.83 -7.87 11.76
CA ARG A 99 12.86 -7.41 10.80
C ARG A 99 13.63 -8.57 10.16
N PHE A 100 13.64 -9.73 10.81
CA PHE A 100 14.31 -10.92 10.30
C PHE A 100 13.54 -11.60 9.16
N ASP A 101 12.30 -11.18 8.91
CA ASP A 101 11.46 -11.71 7.83
C ASP A 101 11.80 -11.06 6.50
N LEU A 102 12.61 -9.99 6.49
CA LEU A 102 12.87 -9.15 5.33
C LEU A 102 14.13 -9.61 4.59
N MET A 103 14.00 -9.86 3.29
CA MET A 103 15.12 -10.07 2.36
C MET A 103 14.98 -9.16 1.13
N GLN A 104 16.11 -8.66 0.63
CA GLN A 104 16.15 -7.80 -0.55
C GLN A 104 15.99 -8.65 -1.83
N GLY A 105 15.08 -8.25 -2.71
CA GLY A 105 14.92 -8.84 -4.04
C GLY A 105 15.92 -8.29 -5.07
N GLU A 106 15.67 -8.56 -6.35
CA GLU A 106 16.56 -8.15 -7.45
C GLU A 106 16.60 -6.63 -7.71
N ILE A 107 15.52 -5.89 -7.40
CA ILE A 107 15.41 -4.43 -7.61
C ILE A 107 15.04 -3.63 -6.35
N GLY A 108 15.24 -4.20 -5.17
CA GLY A 108 14.89 -3.52 -3.92
C GLY A 108 15.93 -2.49 -3.51
N ASP A 109 15.50 -1.29 -3.12
CA ASP A 109 16.41 -0.32 -2.51
C ASP A 109 16.55 -0.55 -1.00
N CYS A 110 17.78 -0.45 -0.50
CA CYS A 110 18.09 -0.65 0.92
C CYS A 110 17.35 0.32 1.87
N TRP A 111 16.90 1.48 1.38
CA TRP A 111 16.14 2.45 2.18
C TRP A 111 14.77 1.89 2.58
N MET A 112 14.10 1.14 1.70
CA MET A 112 12.77 0.59 1.93
C MET A 112 12.84 -0.54 2.96
N LEU A 113 13.83 -1.42 2.82
CA LEU A 113 14.15 -2.46 3.78
C LEU A 113 14.49 -1.90 5.17
N ALA A 114 15.26 -0.82 5.24
CA ALA A 114 15.62 -0.16 6.50
C ALA A 114 14.40 0.49 7.18
N ALA A 115 13.53 1.14 6.41
CA ALA A 115 12.28 1.71 6.91
C ALA A 115 11.34 0.62 7.45
N LEU A 116 11.11 -0.46 6.69
CA LEU A 116 10.33 -1.61 7.13
C LEU A 116 10.93 -2.26 8.37
N GLY A 117 12.25 -2.49 8.37
CA GLY A 117 12.96 -3.06 9.51
C GLY A 117 12.78 -2.23 10.78
N SER A 118 12.83 -0.90 10.66
CA SER A 118 12.59 0.03 11.77
C SER A 118 11.13 0.00 12.24
N LEU A 119 10.16 -0.10 11.30
CA LEU A 119 8.75 -0.23 11.62
C LEU A 119 8.44 -1.49 12.44
N THR A 120 9.10 -2.61 12.15
CA THR A 120 8.92 -3.87 12.92
C THR A 120 9.29 -3.73 14.40
N LEU A 121 10.16 -2.78 14.76
CA LEU A 121 10.55 -2.51 16.14
C LEU A 121 9.45 -1.73 16.90
N GLN A 122 8.55 -1.06 16.18
CA GLN A 122 7.47 -0.25 16.73
C GLN A 122 6.14 -1.01 16.73
N LYS A 123 6.08 -2.13 17.45
CA LYS A 123 4.93 -3.05 17.45
C LYS A 123 3.58 -2.40 17.73
N GLN A 124 3.56 -1.33 18.53
CA GLN A 124 2.35 -0.56 18.84
C GLN A 124 1.71 0.12 17.62
N PHE A 125 2.50 0.46 16.59
CA PHE A 125 2.02 1.12 15.38
C PHE A 125 1.84 0.18 14.20
N LEU A 126 2.36 -1.05 14.27
CA LEU A 126 2.22 -2.04 13.19
C LEU A 126 0.76 -2.34 12.86
N GLY A 127 -0.11 -2.44 13.86
CA GLY A 127 -1.54 -2.65 13.63
C GLY A 127 -2.23 -1.49 12.92
N ASN A 128 -1.63 -0.29 12.93
CA ASN A 128 -2.14 0.84 12.18
C ASN A 128 -1.76 0.76 10.71
N VAL A 129 -0.63 0.13 10.35
CA VAL A 129 -0.12 0.01 8.97
C VAL A 129 -0.62 -1.28 8.31
N LEU A 130 -0.63 -2.38 9.07
CA LEU A 130 -1.04 -3.71 8.65
C LEU A 130 -2.24 -4.18 9.49
N PRO A 131 -3.47 -3.89 9.05
CA PRO A 131 -4.69 -4.37 9.68
C PRO A 131 -4.74 -5.91 9.74
N ARG A 132 -5.36 -6.45 10.80
CA ARG A 132 -5.39 -7.92 11.08
C ARG A 132 -6.65 -8.62 10.56
N ASP A 133 -7.53 -7.90 9.88
CA ASP A 133 -8.82 -8.34 9.33
C ASP A 133 -8.71 -8.94 7.91
N GLN A 134 -7.51 -9.40 7.55
CA GLN A 134 -7.13 -9.92 6.25
C GLN A 134 -6.15 -11.10 6.39
N GLY A 135 -6.08 -11.95 5.37
CA GLY A 135 -5.24 -13.14 5.36
C GLY A 135 -5.51 -14.03 4.16
N PHE A 136 -4.87 -15.18 4.12
CA PHE A 136 -5.04 -16.20 3.07
C PHE A 136 -5.97 -17.33 3.46
N GLN A 137 -6.52 -17.29 4.67
CA GLN A 137 -7.40 -18.32 5.21
C GLN A 137 -8.86 -17.98 4.89
N ASN A 138 -9.66 -17.70 5.92
CA ASN A 138 -11.08 -17.40 5.76
C ASN A 138 -11.29 -16.10 4.96
N ASP A 139 -12.30 -16.08 4.11
CA ASP A 139 -12.68 -14.93 3.28
C ASP A 139 -11.59 -14.44 2.31
N TYR A 140 -10.65 -15.31 1.93
CA TYR A 140 -9.65 -15.00 0.92
C TYR A 140 -10.30 -14.72 -0.44
N ALA A 141 -9.98 -13.54 -0.98
CA ALA A 141 -10.42 -13.11 -2.31
C ALA A 141 -9.28 -12.46 -3.12
N GLY A 142 -8.01 -12.77 -2.80
CA GLY A 142 -6.85 -12.21 -3.51
C GLY A 142 -6.69 -10.69 -3.35
N ILE A 143 -7.21 -10.12 -2.26
CA ILE A 143 -7.25 -8.69 -1.95
C ILE A 143 -6.69 -8.43 -0.55
N PHE A 144 -5.88 -7.40 -0.42
CA PHE A 144 -5.25 -6.97 0.82
C PHE A 144 -5.29 -5.44 0.91
N HIS A 145 -5.06 -4.90 2.10
CA HIS A 145 -4.95 -3.45 2.28
C HIS A 145 -3.94 -3.05 3.35
N PHE A 146 -3.35 -1.89 3.15
CA PHE A 146 -2.31 -1.33 4.00
C PHE A 146 -2.59 0.15 4.21
N ARG A 147 -2.11 0.69 5.32
CA ARG A 147 -2.38 2.08 5.70
C ARG A 147 -1.09 2.86 5.81
N PHE A 148 -1.04 3.99 5.11
CA PHE A 148 0.12 4.86 5.11
C PHE A 148 -0.26 6.25 5.58
N TRP A 149 0.65 6.89 6.29
CA TRP A 149 0.54 8.30 6.63
C TRP A 149 1.09 9.12 5.48
N GLN A 150 0.22 9.85 4.78
CA GLN A 150 0.60 10.69 3.65
C GLN A 150 0.09 12.11 3.89
N TYR A 151 1.01 13.08 3.90
CA TYR A 151 0.68 14.52 4.00
C TYR A 151 -0.29 14.90 5.12
N GLY A 152 -0.13 14.28 6.30
CA GLY A 152 -0.95 14.60 7.47
C GLY A 152 -2.26 13.81 7.59
N VAL A 153 -2.49 12.83 6.71
CA VAL A 153 -3.68 11.97 6.76
C VAL A 153 -3.32 10.49 6.63
N TRP A 154 -4.10 9.63 7.28
CA TRP A 154 -4.07 8.19 7.04
C TRP A 154 -4.81 7.86 5.74
N VAL A 155 -4.13 7.11 4.88
CA VAL A 155 -4.62 6.64 3.60
C VAL A 155 -4.64 5.12 3.60
N ASP A 156 -5.80 4.53 3.31
CA ASP A 156 -6.00 3.10 3.13
C ASP A 156 -5.80 2.74 1.65
N VAL A 157 -4.81 1.89 1.37
CA VAL A 157 -4.41 1.45 0.04
C VAL A 157 -4.77 -0.01 -0.13
N VAL A 158 -5.67 -0.29 -1.07
CA VAL A 158 -6.08 -1.64 -1.45
C VAL A 158 -5.17 -2.16 -2.55
N ILE A 159 -4.79 -3.43 -2.52
CA ILE A 159 -4.04 -4.10 -3.60
C ILE A 159 -4.58 -5.51 -3.84
N ASP A 160 -4.32 -6.06 -5.02
CA ASP A 160 -4.34 -7.51 -5.19
C ASP A 160 -3.01 -8.16 -4.74
N ASP A 161 -2.97 -9.48 -4.63
CA ASP A 161 -1.78 -10.22 -4.18
C ASP A 161 -0.87 -10.76 -5.28
N ARG A 162 -1.02 -10.31 -6.54
CA ARG A 162 -0.09 -10.69 -7.62
C ARG A 162 1.26 -10.02 -7.40
N LEU A 163 2.32 -10.81 -7.25
CA LEU A 163 3.69 -10.33 -7.06
C LEU A 163 4.53 -10.58 -8.31
N PRO A 164 5.45 -9.66 -8.67
CA PRO A 164 6.31 -9.82 -9.84
C PRO A 164 7.50 -10.74 -9.56
N PHE A 165 7.75 -11.67 -10.46
CA PHE A 165 8.87 -12.60 -10.45
C PHE A 165 9.66 -12.50 -11.75
N LEU A 166 10.98 -12.53 -11.64
CA LEU A 166 11.88 -12.66 -12.78
C LEU A 166 12.69 -13.94 -12.60
N ASN A 167 12.66 -14.84 -13.61
CA ASN A 167 13.36 -16.12 -13.55
C ASN A 167 13.06 -16.96 -12.28
N GLY A 168 11.82 -16.90 -11.81
CA GLY A 168 11.36 -17.61 -10.61
C GLY A 168 11.81 -17.00 -9.28
N LYS A 169 12.47 -15.84 -9.30
CA LYS A 169 12.87 -15.09 -8.10
C LYS A 169 12.00 -13.86 -7.90
N TYR A 170 11.84 -13.46 -6.65
CA TYR A 170 11.15 -12.21 -6.32
C TYR A 170 11.89 -11.04 -6.91
N LEU A 171 11.15 -10.19 -7.61
CA LEU A 171 11.72 -8.97 -8.15
C LEU A 171 12.00 -7.96 -7.01
N SER A 172 11.11 -7.89 -6.03
CA SER A 172 11.15 -6.91 -4.93
C SER A 172 11.37 -7.58 -3.56
N VAL A 173 11.27 -6.84 -2.44
CA VAL A 173 11.41 -7.38 -1.07
C VAL A 173 10.58 -8.65 -0.91
N HIS A 174 11.22 -9.65 -0.32
CA HIS A 174 10.64 -10.98 -0.17
C HIS A 174 10.82 -11.52 1.24
N PRO A 175 9.98 -12.47 1.64
CA PRO A 175 10.09 -13.05 2.97
C PRO A 175 11.33 -13.94 3.08
N ARG A 176 11.88 -14.04 4.29
CA ARG A 176 12.90 -15.06 4.61
C ARG A 176 12.29 -16.47 4.61
N THR A 177 11.07 -16.60 5.13
CA THR A 177 10.33 -17.86 5.14
C THR A 177 9.45 -17.95 3.91
N SER A 178 9.44 -19.08 3.22
CA SER A 178 8.80 -19.17 1.90
C SER A 178 7.27 -18.95 1.90
N ASN A 179 6.61 -19.05 3.05
CA ASN A 179 5.15 -19.01 3.18
C ASN A 179 4.59 -17.78 3.91
N GLU A 180 5.40 -16.76 4.21
CA GLU A 180 4.95 -15.50 4.80
C GLU A 180 4.98 -14.38 3.75
N PHE A 181 3.96 -13.52 3.63
CA PHE A 181 3.87 -12.61 2.46
C PHE A 181 3.68 -11.13 2.79
N TRP A 182 3.57 -10.74 4.07
CA TRP A 182 3.44 -9.33 4.44
C TRP A 182 4.55 -8.43 3.88
N PRO A 183 5.84 -8.83 3.78
CA PRO A 183 6.88 -7.92 3.28
C PRO A 183 6.63 -7.47 1.84
N SER A 184 6.40 -8.44 0.95
CA SER A 184 6.20 -8.20 -0.47
C SER A 184 4.90 -7.46 -0.75
N LEU A 185 3.83 -7.79 -0.02
CA LEU A 185 2.55 -7.13 -0.17
C LEU A 185 2.57 -5.69 0.36
N LEU A 186 3.25 -5.44 1.47
CA LEU A 186 3.41 -4.09 2.02
C LEU A 186 4.23 -3.20 1.09
N GLU A 187 5.30 -3.73 0.50
CA GLU A 187 6.09 -3.02 -0.51
C GLU A 187 5.25 -2.69 -1.74
N LYS A 188 4.50 -3.66 -2.26
CA LYS A 188 3.60 -3.43 -3.40
C LYS A 188 2.59 -2.33 -3.11
N ALA A 189 2.01 -2.31 -1.91
CA ALA A 189 1.07 -1.26 -1.51
C ALA A 189 1.72 0.12 -1.36
N TYR A 190 3.02 0.18 -1.06
CA TYR A 190 3.76 1.44 -1.01
C TYR A 190 4.19 1.92 -2.41
N ALA A 191 4.49 1.00 -3.33
CA ALA A 191 4.84 1.31 -4.71
C ALA A 191 3.66 1.84 -5.53
N LYS A 192 2.44 1.45 -5.13
CA LYS A 192 1.18 1.95 -5.67
C LYS A 192 0.87 3.37 -5.17
#